data_AF-A0A8H7P270-F1
#
_entry.id   AF-A0A8H7P270-F1
#
_cell.length_a   1.000
_cell.length_b   1.000
_cell.length_c   1.000
_cell.angle_alpha   90.00
_cell.angle_beta   90.00
_cell.angle_gamma   90.00
#
_symmetry.space_group_name_H-M   'P 1'
#
loop_
_entity.id
_entity.type
_entity.pdbx_description
1 polymer ?
#
loop_
_entity_poly.entity_id
_entity_poly.type
_entity_poly.pdbx_seq_one_letter_code
_entity_poly.pdbx_strand_id
1 'polypeptide(L)'
;MRLYNSHYPWYIDAESANPTGVTLHELFAAIWLSMMTPISNADYWNNEMNGEVRERIAAAWFARCEDDGERKRGVRRVDFLMDRVILEGFVRGKDGMWEMTIKRPT
;
A
#
# COMPACT_ATOMS: atom_id res chain seq x y z
N MET A 1 -4.85 13.34 -8.01
CA MET A 1 -5.89 12.39 -7.52
C MET A 1 -5.37 11.75 -6.25
N ARG A 2 -6.13 11.79 -5.14
CA ARG A 2 -5.71 11.21 -3.85
C ARG A 2 -6.47 9.91 -3.57
N LEU A 3 -5.73 8.85 -3.24
CA LEU A 3 -6.27 7.54 -2.91
C LEU A 3 -6.13 7.23 -1.42
N TYR A 4 -7.10 6.50 -0.85
CA TYR A 4 -7.03 5.92 0.49
C TYR A 4 -7.48 4.46 0.48
N ASN A 5 -7.13 3.71 1.53
CA ASN A 5 -7.57 2.34 1.77
C ASN A 5 -7.69 2.12 3.28
N SER A 6 -8.65 1.32 3.73
CA SER A 6 -8.87 1.05 5.17
C SER A 6 -7.85 0.09 5.80
N HIS A 7 -7.00 -0.55 5.00
CA HIS A 7 -6.02 -1.55 5.45
C HIS A 7 -4.61 -0.97 5.66
N TYR A 8 -4.37 0.30 5.32
CA TYR A 8 -3.12 0.98 5.63
C TYR A 8 -3.34 2.50 5.86
N PRO A 9 -2.46 3.18 6.59
CA PRO A 9 -2.69 4.58 6.99
C PRO A 9 -2.21 5.64 5.97
N TRP A 10 -1.50 5.24 4.91
CA TRP A 10 -0.90 6.18 3.95
C TRP A 10 -1.88 6.61 2.86
N TYR A 11 -1.88 7.89 2.51
CA TYR A 11 -2.49 8.35 1.26
C TYR A 11 -1.55 8.13 0.09
N ILE A 12 -2.11 7.94 -1.11
CA ILE A 12 -1.36 7.88 -2.36
C ILE A 12 -1.82 9.03 -3.24
N ASP A 13 -0.89 9.92 -3.56
CA ASP A 13 -1.17 11.06 -4.44
C ASP A 13 -0.63 10.75 -5.84
N ALA A 14 -1.56 10.56 -6.78
CA ALA A 14 -1.25 10.48 -8.20
C ALA A 14 -1.34 11.91 -8.78
N GLU A 15 -0.18 12.50 -9.02
CA GLU A 15 -0.05 13.82 -9.64
C GLU A 15 0.07 13.68 -11.16
N SER A 16 -0.38 14.69 -11.89
CA SER A 16 -0.20 14.75 -13.33
C SER A 16 0.14 16.17 -13.76
N ALA A 17 1.11 16.29 -14.67
CA ALA A 17 1.38 17.53 -15.37
C ALA A 17 0.37 17.77 -16.51
N ASN A 18 -0.48 16.79 -16.84
CA ASN A 18 -1.52 16.91 -17.84
C ASN A 18 -2.73 17.67 -17.26
N PRO A 19 -3.13 18.81 -17.86
CA PRO A 19 -4.28 19.59 -17.37
C PRO A 19 -5.62 18.85 -17.51
N THR A 20 -5.67 17.77 -18.30
CA THR A 20 -6.88 16.98 -18.56
C THR A 20 -7.18 15.97 -17.46
N GLY A 21 -6.17 15.59 -16.67
CA GLY A 21 -6.32 14.62 -15.58
C GLY A 21 -5.18 13.62 -15.50
N VAL A 22 -5.31 12.72 -14.52
CA VAL A 22 -4.33 11.66 -14.24
C VAL A 22 -4.50 10.51 -15.22
N THR A 23 -3.42 10.11 -15.87
CA THR A 23 -3.37 8.94 -16.73
C THR A 23 -3.29 7.64 -15.93
N LEU A 24 -3.64 6.51 -16.56
CA LEU A 24 -3.45 5.19 -15.93
C LEU A 24 -1.98 4.93 -15.58
N HIS A 25 -1.04 5.41 -16.41
CA HIS A 25 0.38 5.26 -16.13
C HIS A 25 0.77 5.96 -14.82
N GLU A 26 0.42 7.25 -14.66
CA GLU A 26 0.71 8.02 -13.45
C GLU A 26 0.04 7.42 -12.21
N LEU A 27 -1.21 6.96 -12.37
CA LEU A 27 -1.95 6.30 -11.30
C LEU A 27 -1.24 5.03 -10.81
N PHE A 28 -0.90 4.11 -11.71
CA PHE A 28 -0.24 2.87 -11.33
C PHE A 28 1.20 3.08 -10.89
N ALA A 29 1.91 4.06 -11.45
CA ALA A 29 3.25 4.42 -10.99
C ALA A 29 3.23 4.95 -9.55
N ALA A 30 2.28 5.82 -9.20
CA ALA A 30 2.13 6.34 -7.84
C ALA A 30 1.77 5.23 -6.85
N ILE A 31 0.87 4.31 -7.23
CA ILE A 31 0.53 3.14 -6.42
C ILE A 31 1.76 2.26 -6.20
N TRP A 32 2.46 1.89 -7.28
CA TRP A 32 3.65 1.05 -7.22
C TRP A 32 4.73 1.68 -6.33
N LEU A 33 5.03 2.97 -6.51
CA LEU A 33 6.03 3.68 -5.71
C LEU A 33 5.66 3.68 -4.22
N SER A 34 4.40 3.98 -3.90
CA SER A 34 3.92 3.92 -2.52
C SER A 34 4.07 2.51 -1.94
N MET A 35 3.60 1.48 -2.65
CA MET A 35 3.66 0.09 -2.20
C MET A 35 5.09 -0.42 -1.99
N MET A 36 6.04 0.07 -2.81
CA MET A 36 7.46 -0.29 -2.73
C MET A 36 8.24 0.51 -1.69
N THR A 37 7.64 1.53 -1.08
CA THR A 37 8.30 2.38 -0.07
C THR A 37 8.53 1.57 1.21
N PRO A 38 9.77 1.53 1.75
CA PRO A 38 10.04 0.97 3.07
C PRO A 38 9.27 1.71 4.16
N ILE A 39 8.77 0.98 5.16
CA ILE A 39 8.12 1.60 6.31
C ILE A 39 9.17 2.17 7.28
N SER A 40 8.77 3.16 8.08
CA SER A 40 9.57 3.63 9.20
C SER A 40 9.41 2.72 10.42
N ASN A 41 10.31 2.87 11.40
CA ASN A 41 10.19 2.16 12.67
C ASN A 41 8.90 2.54 13.43
N ALA A 42 8.47 3.80 13.35
CA ALA A 42 7.25 4.30 13.99
C ALA A 42 5.97 3.75 13.35
N ASP A 43 5.99 3.43 12.04
CA ASP A 43 4.88 2.74 11.39
C ASP A 43 4.69 1.31 11.95
N TYR A 44 5.77 0.65 12.36
CA TYR A 44 5.76 -0.72 12.87
C TYR A 44 5.53 -0.80 14.39
N TRP A 45 6.03 0.19 15.13
CA TRP A 45 5.95 0.28 16.58
C TRP A 45 5.11 1.47 17.01
N ASN A 46 3.78 1.31 16.95
CA ASN A 46 2.81 2.28 17.46
C ASN A 46 1.67 1.58 18.22
N ASN A 47 0.76 2.39 18.78
CA ASN A 47 -0.33 1.92 19.63
C ASN A 47 -1.40 1.08 18.89
N GLU A 48 -1.52 1.24 17.58
CA GLU A 48 -2.47 0.48 16.74
C GLU A 48 -1.89 -0.89 16.34
N MET A 49 -0.57 -1.05 16.38
CA MET A 49 0.15 -2.25 16.00
C MET A 49 0.33 -3.18 17.21
N ASN A 50 -0.59 -4.14 17.38
CA ASN A 50 -0.43 -5.21 18.38
C ASN A 50 0.52 -6.32 17.88
N GLY A 51 0.81 -7.29 18.75
CA GLY A 51 1.71 -8.42 18.42
C GLY A 51 1.23 -9.25 17.23
N GLU A 52 -0.06 -9.57 17.19
CA GLU A 52 -0.67 -10.38 16.12
C GLU A 52 -0.60 -9.69 14.75
N VAL A 53 -0.89 -8.39 14.69
CA VAL A 53 -0.80 -7.63 13.42
C VAL A 53 0.65 -7.59 12.94
N ARG A 54 1.62 -7.38 13.83
CA ARG A 54 3.04 -7.41 13.48
C ARG A 54 3.47 -8.77 12.94
N GLU A 55 3.04 -9.87 13.57
CA GLU A 55 3.34 -11.23 13.08
C GLU A 55 2.79 -11.47 11.67
N ARG A 56 1.56 -11.00 11.40
CA ARG A 56 0.94 -11.11 10.07
C ARG A 56 1.69 -10.31 9.01
N ILE A 57 2.15 -9.10 9.35
CA ILE A 57 2.99 -8.29 8.44
C ILE A 57 4.34 -8.97 8.23
N ALA A 58 4.96 -9.52 9.28
CA ALA A 58 6.22 -10.25 9.16
C ALA A 58 6.07 -11.48 8.25
N ALA A 59 4.95 -12.20 8.34
CA ALA A 59 4.65 -13.33 7.47
C ALA A 59 4.47 -12.89 6.01
N ALA A 60 3.76 -11.78 5.75
CA ALA A 60 3.59 -11.21 4.42
C ALA A 60 4.93 -10.74 3.81
N TRP A 61 5.74 -10.04 4.60
CA TRP A 61 7.10 -9.65 4.23
C TRP A 61 7.97 -10.86 3.88
N PHE A 62 7.95 -11.90 4.72
CA PHE A 62 8.71 -13.12 4.48
C PHE A 62 8.27 -13.83 3.20
N ALA A 63 6.96 -13.91 2.94
CA ALA A 63 6.40 -14.54 1.75
C ALA A 63 6.73 -13.75 0.47
N ARG A 64 6.79 -12.42 0.52
CA ARG A 64 7.15 -11.56 -0.61
C ARG A 64 8.64 -11.62 -0.94
N CYS A 65 9.51 -11.73 0.07
CA CYS A 65 10.96 -11.69 -0.13
C CYS A 65 11.48 -13.01 -0.70
N GLU A 66 11.89 -12.98 -1.98
CA GLU A 66 12.49 -14.13 -2.68
C GLU A 66 13.86 -14.51 -2.13
N ASP A 67 14.66 -13.53 -1.70
CA ASP A 67 16.04 -13.71 -1.24
C ASP A 67 16.42 -12.85 -0.03
N ASP A 68 17.63 -13.09 0.49
CA ASP A 68 18.18 -12.34 1.62
C ASP A 68 18.47 -10.86 1.30
N GLY A 69 18.68 -10.52 0.02
CA GLY A 69 18.85 -9.14 -0.42
C GLY A 69 17.57 -8.33 -0.24
N GLU A 70 16.43 -8.90 -0.65
CA GLU A 70 15.11 -8.34 -0.42
C GLU A 70 14.77 -8.28 1.08
N ARG A 71 15.13 -9.30 1.87
CA ARG A 71 14.94 -9.27 3.33
C ARG A 71 15.70 -8.12 3.98
N LYS A 72 16.93 -7.84 3.56
CA LYS A 72 17.74 -6.72 4.07
C LYS A 72 17.15 -5.34 3.78
N ARG A 73 16.27 -5.23 2.78
CA ARG A 73 15.54 -3.98 2.47
C ARG A 73 14.37 -3.72 3.41
N GLY A 74 14.04 -4.67 4.29
CA GLY A 74 13.04 -4.54 5.32
C GLY A 74 11.59 -4.61 4.80
N VAL A 75 10.67 -4.28 5.69
CA VAL A 75 9.23 -4.29 5.44
C VAL A 75 8.86 -3.08 4.56
N ARG A 76 8.01 -3.31 3.56
CA ARG A 76 7.47 -2.29 2.67
C ARG A 76 5.99 -2.10 2.95
N ARG A 77 5.42 -0.97 2.48
CA ARG A 77 3.99 -0.68 2.65
C ARG A 77 3.09 -1.77 2.07
N VAL A 78 3.49 -2.44 0.99
CA VAL A 78 2.74 -3.56 0.41
C VAL A 78 2.53 -4.71 1.41
N ASP A 79 3.44 -4.90 2.37
CA ASP A 79 3.36 -5.98 3.35
C ASP A 79 2.20 -5.77 4.36
N PHE A 80 1.71 -4.53 4.51
CA PHE A 80 0.49 -4.22 5.29
C PHE A 80 -0.78 -4.75 4.63
N LEU A 81 -0.75 -4.97 3.30
CA LEU A 81 -1.88 -5.56 2.59
C LEU A 81 -2.04 -7.05 2.89
N MET A 82 -0.97 -7.69 3.40
CA MET A 82 -0.92 -9.11 3.68
C MET A 82 -1.25 -9.89 2.39
N ASP A 83 -2.36 -10.62 2.38
CA ASP A 83 -2.86 -11.41 1.26
C ASP A 83 -3.89 -10.66 0.39
N ARG A 84 -4.14 -9.37 0.64
CA ARG A 84 -5.03 -8.55 -0.19
C ARG A 84 -4.31 -8.02 -1.43
N VAL A 85 -4.23 -8.86 -2.46
CA VAL A 85 -3.42 -8.58 -3.66
C VAL A 85 -4.26 -8.31 -4.92
N ILE A 86 -5.59 -8.38 -4.85
CA ILE A 86 -6.46 -8.14 -6.00
C ILE A 86 -7.00 -6.71 -5.94
N LEU A 87 -6.60 -5.86 -6.88
CA LEU A 87 -7.18 -4.53 -7.07
C LEU A 87 -8.54 -4.67 -7.76
N GLU A 88 -9.62 -4.30 -7.07
CA GLU A 88 -10.98 -4.34 -7.61
C GLU A 88 -11.35 -3.03 -8.33
N GLY A 89 -10.71 -1.93 -7.97
CA GLY A 89 -10.88 -0.64 -8.63
C GLY A 89 -10.86 0.53 -7.66
N PHE A 90 -11.49 1.62 -8.08
CA PHE A 90 -11.51 2.89 -7.36
C PHE A 90 -12.93 3.40 -7.21
N VAL A 91 -13.35 3.70 -5.98
CA VAL A 91 -14.68 4.23 -5.67
C VAL A 91 -14.54 5.68 -5.25
N ARG A 92 -15.40 6.56 -5.79
CA ARG A 92 -15.37 7.98 -5.41
C ARG A 92 -15.81 8.15 -3.96
N GLY A 93 -14.92 8.70 -3.14
CA GLY A 93 -15.18 9.03 -1.74
C GLY A 93 -15.59 10.50 -1.55
N LYS A 94 -15.39 10.99 -0.33
CA LYS A 94 -15.62 12.41 0.05
C LYS A 94 -14.39 13.27 -0.29
N ASP A 95 -14.59 14.59 -0.36
CA ASP A 95 -13.53 15.60 -0.47
C ASP A 95 -12.55 15.39 -1.65
N GLY A 96 -13.05 14.82 -2.75
CA GLY A 96 -12.23 14.57 -3.95
C GLY A 96 -11.26 13.38 -3.83
N MET A 97 -11.35 12.59 -2.74
CA MET A 97 -10.57 11.38 -2.55
C MET A 97 -11.25 10.15 -3.17
N TRP A 98 -10.45 9.12 -3.41
CA TRP A 98 -10.90 7.86 -3.98
C TRP A 98 -10.49 6.69 -3.09
N GLU A 99 -11.43 5.79 -2.83
CA GLU A 99 -11.15 4.53 -2.14
C GLU A 99 -10.58 3.53 -3.12
N MET A 100 -9.34 3.09 -2.87
CA MET A 100 -8.75 1.96 -3.59
C MET A 100 -9.30 0.67 -2.98
N THR A 101 -10.12 -0.07 -3.72
CA THR A 101 -10.73 -1.32 -3.22
C THR A 101 -9.84 -2.50 -3.56
N ILE A 102 -9.56 -3.33 -2.56
CA ILE A 102 -8.72 -4.52 -2.70
C ILE A 102 -9.33 -5.72 -1.98
N LYS A 103 -9.06 -6.92 -2.47
CA LYS A 103 -9.49 -8.16 -1.83
C LYS A 103 -8.43 -9.25 -1.83
N ARG A 104 -8.71 -10.30 -1.08
CA ARG A 104 -7.97 -11.57 -1.08
C ARG A 104 -8.32 -12.38 -2.35
N PRO A 105 -7.38 -13.17 -2.90
CA PRO A 105 -7.72 -14.20 -3.86
C PRO A 105 -8.76 -15.17 -3.26
N THR A 106 -9.78 -15.51 -4.05
CA THR A 106 -10.78 -16.55 -3.74
C THR A 106 -10.24 -17.94 -3.99
#